data_AF-A0A923WJX3-F1
#
_entry.id   AF-A0A923WJX3-F1
#
_cell.length_a   1.000
_cell.length_b   1.000
_cell.length_c   1.000
_cell.angle_alpha   90.00
_cell.angle_beta   90.00
_cell.angle_gamma   90.00
#
_symmetry.space_group_name_H-M   'P 1'
#
loop_
_entity.id
_entity.type
_entity.pdbx_description
1 polymer ?
#
loop_
_entity_poly.entity_id
_entity_poly.type
_entity_poly.pdbx_seq_one_letter_code
_entity_poly.pdbx_strand_id
1 'polypeptide(L)'
;MKNEKLTTDEYDALGHVLRGATHDKVNACVGRNAKRLSGLKLLQYAKDGRLTLTDKGQQTLFLRRCISGLRAVAADPAAALDADVVTFLGKKSHIAPREAGGFDITDKGRESLADIDAQEKRA
;
A
#
# COMPACT_ATOMS: atom_id res chain seq x y z
N MET A 1 -18.78 -2.58 -3.57
CA MET A 1 -18.01 -2.10 -2.41
C MET A 1 -17.65 -0.65 -2.67
N LYS A 2 -17.89 0.27 -1.72
CA LYS A 2 -17.43 1.66 -1.87
C LYS A 2 -15.90 1.63 -1.72
N ASN A 3 -15.15 2.14 -2.71
CA ASN A 3 -13.71 2.34 -2.57
C ASN A 3 -13.49 3.49 -1.59
N GLU A 4 -13.36 3.16 -0.32
CA GLU A 4 -13.04 4.13 0.73
C GLU A 4 -11.63 4.68 0.48
N LYS A 5 -11.54 5.94 0.03
CA LYS A 5 -10.25 6.64 -0.10
C LYS A 5 -9.69 6.87 1.31
N LEU A 6 -8.47 6.39 1.52
CA LEU A 6 -7.67 6.66 2.71
C LEU A 6 -6.69 7.79 2.42
N THR A 7 -6.42 8.61 3.42
CA THR A 7 -5.36 9.62 3.37
C THR A 7 -3.98 8.98 3.52
N THR A 8 -2.91 9.73 3.23
CA THR A 8 -1.53 9.27 3.46
C THR A 8 -1.32 8.88 4.92
N ASP A 9 -1.76 9.72 5.87
CA ASP A 9 -1.68 9.46 7.31
C ASP A 9 -2.40 8.16 7.70
N GLU A 10 -3.54 7.87 7.07
CA GLU A 10 -4.29 6.63 7.32
C GLU A 10 -3.55 5.40 6.78
N TYR A 11 -2.94 5.48 5.60
CA TYR A 11 -2.06 4.41 5.09
C TYR A 11 -0.82 4.22 5.97
N ASP A 12 -0.22 5.31 6.44
CA ASP A 12 0.95 5.27 7.32
C ASP A 12 0.60 4.63 8.66
N ALA A 13 -0.57 4.95 9.22
CA ALA A 13 -1.08 4.28 10.42
C ALA A 13 -1.21 2.76 10.22
N LEU A 14 -1.76 2.29 9.10
CA LEU A 14 -1.81 0.86 8.79
C LEU A 14 -0.39 0.25 8.70
N GLY A 15 0.53 0.92 8.01
CA GLY A 15 1.92 0.47 7.89
C GLY A 15 2.69 0.44 9.21
N HIS A 16 2.35 1.33 10.14
CA HIS A 16 2.90 1.33 11.49
C HIS A 16 2.40 0.15 12.32
N VAL A 17 1.09 -0.15 12.27
CA VAL A 17 0.52 -1.31 12.96
C VAL A 17 1.09 -2.61 12.39
N LEU A 18 1.26 -2.72 11.06
CA LEU A 18 1.85 -3.90 10.43
C LEU A 18 3.27 -4.19 10.94
N ARG A 19 4.06 -3.14 11.16
CA ARG A 19 5.44 -3.25 11.67
C ARG A 19 5.53 -3.47 13.18
N GLY A 20 4.41 -3.44 13.90
CA GLY A 20 4.39 -3.58 15.36
C GLY A 20 5.14 -2.46 16.09
N ALA A 21 5.21 -1.27 15.49
CA ALA A 21 6.05 -0.18 15.98
C ALA A 21 5.60 0.34 17.37
N THR A 22 6.57 0.61 18.25
CA THR A 22 6.36 0.92 19.68
C THR A 22 6.65 2.38 20.07
N HIS A 23 6.98 3.26 19.11
CA HIS A 23 7.38 4.65 19.38
C HIS A 23 6.21 5.63 19.54
N ASP A 24 6.38 6.67 20.35
CA ASP A 24 5.31 7.63 20.70
C ASP A 24 4.73 8.40 19.50
N LYS A 25 5.55 8.84 18.54
CA LYS A 25 5.07 9.52 17.32
C LYS A 25 4.22 8.58 16.46
N VAL A 26 4.60 7.30 16.41
CA VAL A 26 3.83 6.25 15.73
C VAL A 26 2.51 6.02 16.45
N ASN A 27 2.54 5.95 17.78
CA ASN A 27 1.35 5.83 18.62
C ASN A 27 0.39 7.01 18.42
N ALA A 28 0.89 8.22 18.19
CA ALA A 28 0.05 9.39 17.91
C ALA A 28 -0.64 9.31 16.54
N CYS A 29 0.07 8.93 15.47
CA CYS A 29 -0.53 8.75 14.14
C CYS A 29 -1.58 7.62 14.14
N VAL A 30 -1.22 6.48 14.73
CA VAL A 30 -2.12 5.32 14.88
C VAL A 30 -3.32 5.71 15.75
N GLY A 31 -3.11 6.36 16.89
CA GLY A 31 -4.18 6.76 17.81
C GLY A 31 -5.20 7.70 17.19
N ARG A 32 -4.77 8.69 16.40
CA ARG A 32 -5.68 9.61 15.68
C ARG A 32 -6.56 8.91 14.65
N ASN A 33 -6.03 7.88 13.98
CA ASN A 33 -6.73 7.20 12.89
C ASN A 33 -7.43 5.90 13.32
N ALA A 34 -7.09 5.33 14.48
CA ALA A 34 -7.56 4.01 14.93
C ALA A 34 -9.09 3.88 14.96
N LYS A 35 -9.81 4.91 15.43
CA LYS A 35 -11.28 4.89 15.50
C LYS A 35 -11.90 4.76 14.11
N ARG A 36 -11.43 5.56 13.15
CA ARG A 36 -11.94 5.55 11.77
C ARG A 36 -11.55 4.27 11.05
N LEU A 37 -10.29 3.86 11.13
CA LEU A 37 -9.79 2.64 10.49
C LEU A 37 -10.46 1.37 11.04
N SER A 38 -10.79 1.33 12.34
CA SER A 38 -11.60 0.27 12.92
C SER A 38 -13.04 0.29 12.40
N GLY A 39 -13.64 1.47 12.26
CA GLY A 39 -14.97 1.64 11.64
C GLY A 39 -15.02 1.18 10.18
N LEU A 40 -13.91 1.33 9.45
CA LEU A 40 -13.72 0.81 8.08
C LEU A 40 -13.35 -0.68 8.03
N LYS A 41 -13.24 -1.33 9.19
CA LYS A 41 -12.82 -2.74 9.35
C LYS A 41 -11.43 -3.04 8.79
N LEU A 42 -10.52 -2.06 8.83
CA LEU A 42 -9.12 -2.22 8.42
C LEU A 42 -8.23 -2.58 9.61
N LEU A 43 -8.63 -2.16 10.81
CA LEU A 43 -7.99 -2.49 12.07
C LEU A 43 -8.97 -3.19 13.00
N GLN A 44 -8.43 -3.98 13.92
CA GLN A 44 -9.17 -4.63 15.01
C GLN A 44 -8.30 -4.73 16.26
N TYR A 45 -8.94 -4.75 17.42
CA TYR A 45 -8.26 -5.09 18.67
C TYR A 45 -8.21 -6.60 18.82
N ALA A 46 -7.00 -7.13 18.97
CA ALA A 46 -6.77 -8.51 19.34
C ALA A 46 -7.16 -8.77 20.81
N LYS A 47 -7.25 -10.05 21.18
CA LYS A 47 -7.66 -10.47 22.54
C LYS A 47 -6.72 -9.94 23.65
N ASP A 48 -5.48 -9.64 23.30
CA ASP A 48 -4.46 -9.06 24.18
C ASP A 48 -4.54 -7.52 24.25
N GLY A 49 -5.55 -6.90 23.63
CA GLY A 49 -5.75 -5.46 23.59
C GLY A 49 -4.87 -4.73 22.56
N ARG A 50 -4.05 -5.44 21.78
CA ARG A 50 -3.20 -4.83 20.75
C ARG A 50 -3.99 -4.56 19.49
N LEU A 51 -3.68 -3.46 18.82
CA LEU A 51 -4.26 -3.13 17.52
C LEU A 51 -3.56 -3.97 16.44
N THR A 52 -4.34 -4.62 15.57
CA THR A 52 -3.86 -5.49 14.49
C THR A 52 -4.60 -5.18 13.19
N LEU A 53 -3.99 -5.48 12.03
CA LEU A 53 -4.68 -5.36 10.74
C LEU A 53 -5.64 -6.54 10.56
N THR A 54 -6.81 -6.26 10.03
CA THR A 54 -7.68 -7.29 9.44
C THR A 54 -7.16 -7.74 8.09
N ASP A 55 -7.74 -8.80 7.51
CA ASP A 55 -7.42 -9.21 6.13
C ASP A 55 -7.69 -8.09 5.12
N LYS A 56 -8.79 -7.34 5.31
CA LYS A 56 -9.11 -6.15 4.50
C LYS A 56 -8.00 -5.11 4.64
N GLY A 57 -7.55 -4.83 5.87
CA GLY A 57 -6.44 -3.90 6.14
C GLY A 57 -5.15 -4.30 5.43
N GLN A 58 -4.77 -5.58 5.51
CA GLN A 58 -3.57 -6.10 4.86
C GLN A 58 -3.66 -5.99 3.34
N GLN A 59 -4.80 -6.36 2.75
CA GLN A 59 -5.02 -6.24 1.31
C GLN A 59 -4.98 -4.79 0.84
N THR A 60 -5.64 -3.87 1.57
CA THR A 60 -5.62 -2.44 1.26
C THR A 60 -4.21 -1.87 1.29
N LEU A 61 -3.43 -2.22 2.32
CA LEU A 61 -2.04 -1.76 2.43
C LEU A 61 -1.14 -2.39 1.36
N PHE A 62 -1.36 -3.66 1.00
CA PHE A 62 -0.64 -4.33 -0.08
C PHE A 62 -0.91 -3.68 -1.44
N LEU A 63 -2.16 -3.36 -1.76
CA LEU A 63 -2.49 -2.66 -3.00
C LEU A 63 -1.84 -1.27 -3.05
N ARG A 64 -1.82 -0.53 -1.93
CA ARG A 64 -1.10 0.74 -1.85
C ARG A 64 0.39 0.57 -2.14
N ARG A 65 1.05 -0.45 -1.55
CA ARG A 65 2.46 -0.78 -1.82
C ARG A 65 2.70 -1.12 -3.30
N CYS A 66 1.79 -1.86 -3.93
CA CYS A 66 1.88 -2.15 -5.37
C CYS A 66 1.83 -0.88 -6.23
N ILE A 67 0.90 0.03 -5.94
CA ILE A 67 0.76 1.30 -6.68
C ILE A 67 1.97 2.20 -6.45
N SER A 68 2.40 2.36 -5.21
CA SER A 68 3.59 3.13 -4.85
C SER A 68 4.86 2.55 -5.49
N GLY A 69 5.00 1.22 -5.49
CA GLY A 69 6.10 0.53 -6.16
C GLY A 69 6.10 0.71 -7.67
N LEU A 70 4.93 0.61 -8.30
CA LEU A 70 4.80 0.84 -9.74
C LEU A 70 5.15 2.29 -10.14
N ARG A 71 4.71 3.28 -9.33
CA ARG A 71 5.11 4.68 -9.49
C ARG A 71 6.62 4.88 -9.32
N ALA A 72 7.22 4.21 -8.32
CA ALA A 72 8.65 4.28 -8.08
C ALA A 72 9.45 3.71 -9.26
N VAL A 73 9.07 2.54 -9.77
CA VAL A 73 9.71 1.95 -10.96
C VAL A 73 9.55 2.81 -12.21
N ALA A 74 8.39 3.44 -12.39
CA ALA A 74 8.17 4.36 -13.50
C ALA A 74 9.08 5.59 -13.45
N ALA A 75 9.47 6.04 -12.25
CA ALA A 75 10.38 7.16 -12.06
C ALA A 75 11.86 6.74 -12.07
N ASP A 76 12.16 5.57 -11.50
CA ASP A 76 13.48 4.96 -11.41
C ASP A 76 13.38 3.44 -11.58
N PRO A 77 13.80 2.89 -12.73
CA PRO A 77 13.83 1.45 -12.97
C PRO A 77 14.68 0.63 -11.96
N ALA A 78 15.56 1.28 -11.19
CA ALA A 78 16.36 0.65 -10.13
C ALA A 78 15.67 0.69 -8.74
N ALA A 79 14.45 1.23 -8.64
CA ALA A 79 13.71 1.30 -7.38
C ALA A 79 13.53 -0.08 -6.73
N ALA A 80 13.84 -0.16 -5.44
CA ALA A 80 13.65 -1.38 -4.67
C ALA A 80 12.15 -1.67 -4.47
N LEU A 81 11.78 -2.93 -4.69
CA LEU A 81 10.43 -3.44 -4.47
C LEU A 81 10.45 -4.63 -3.51
N ASP A 82 9.42 -4.71 -2.66
CA ASP A 82 9.21 -5.89 -1.82
C ASP A 82 8.96 -7.14 -2.69
N ALA A 83 9.42 -8.32 -2.25
CA ALA A 83 9.32 -9.55 -3.03
C ALA A 83 7.86 -9.98 -3.34
N ASP A 84 6.93 -9.71 -2.43
CA ASP A 84 5.50 -9.95 -2.62
C ASP A 84 4.91 -9.02 -3.69
N VAL A 85 5.32 -7.74 -3.70
CA VAL A 85 4.95 -6.74 -4.71
C VAL A 85 5.51 -7.12 -6.09
N VAL A 86 6.79 -7.49 -6.19
CA VAL A 86 7.40 -7.97 -7.44
C VAL A 86 6.62 -9.15 -8.01
N THR A 87 6.33 -10.15 -7.16
CA THR A 87 5.59 -11.35 -7.57
C THR A 87 4.21 -11.00 -8.12
N PHE A 88 3.48 -10.11 -7.45
CA PHE A 88 2.14 -9.74 -7.87
C PHE A 88 2.12 -8.90 -9.15
N LEU A 89 2.96 -7.86 -9.22
CA LEU A 89 3.06 -7.00 -10.40
C LEU A 89 3.58 -7.77 -11.62
N GLY A 90 4.55 -8.67 -11.44
CA GLY A 90 5.06 -9.55 -12.49
C GLY A 90 3.99 -10.52 -13.00
N LYS A 91 3.24 -11.18 -12.12
CA LYS A 91 2.11 -12.05 -12.50
C LYS A 91 1.02 -11.31 -13.28
N LYS A 92 0.83 -10.02 -13.01
CA LYS A 92 -0.11 -9.16 -13.74
C LYS A 92 0.47 -8.55 -15.01
N SER A 93 1.73 -8.82 -15.33
CA SER A 93 2.47 -8.23 -16.45
C SER A 93 2.49 -6.71 -16.39
N HIS A 94 2.65 -6.14 -15.19
CA HIS A 94 2.80 -4.70 -15.01
C HIS A 94 4.27 -4.27 -15.07
N ILE A 95 5.19 -5.15 -14.68
CA ILE A 95 6.63 -4.95 -14.71
C ILE A 95 7.33 -6.11 -15.42
N ALA A 96 8.52 -5.85 -15.96
CA ALA A 96 9.41 -6.85 -16.55
C ALA A 96 10.82 -6.74 -15.93
N PRO A 97 11.49 -7.87 -15.63
CA PRO A 97 12.85 -7.82 -15.08
C PRO A 97 13.85 -7.29 -16.11
N ARG A 98 14.88 -6.59 -15.64
CA ARG A 98 15.97 -6.04 -16.47
C ARG A 98 17.26 -6.82 -16.25
N GLU A 99 18.07 -6.95 -17.30
CA GLU A 99 19.39 -7.59 -17.21
C GLU A 99 20.35 -6.84 -16.28
N ALA A 100 20.26 -5.51 -16.27
CA ALA A 100 21.05 -4.63 -15.40
C ALA A 100 20.58 -4.61 -13.93
N GLY A 101 19.59 -5.43 -13.58
CA GLY A 101 18.89 -5.36 -12.31
C GLY A 101 17.76 -4.33 -12.30
N GLY A 102 16.82 -4.51 -11.37
CA GLY A 102 15.59 -3.72 -11.31
C GLY A 102 14.53 -4.16 -12.31
N PHE A 103 13.60 -3.26 -12.63
CA PHE A 103 12.41 -3.57 -13.43
C PHE A 103 12.07 -2.44 -14.40
N ASP A 104 11.60 -2.81 -15.59
CA ASP A 104 10.96 -1.87 -16.52
C ASP A 104 9.44 -1.94 -16.34
N ILE A 105 8.78 -0.79 -16.44
CA ILE A 105 7.31 -0.73 -16.50
C ILE A 105 6.85 -1.10 -17.91
N THR A 106 5.93 -2.07 -17.99
CA THR A 106 5.29 -2.48 -19.25
C THR A 106 4.26 -1.45 -19.73
N ASP A 107 3.79 -1.55 -20.98
CA ASP A 107 2.67 -0.73 -21.48
C ASP A 107 1.43 -0.88 -20.59
N LYS A 108 1.08 -2.12 -20.25
CA LYS A 108 -0.03 -2.41 -19.33
C LYS A 108 0.15 -1.77 -17.96
N GLY A 109 1.38 -1.75 -17.45
CA GLY A 109 1.77 -1.04 -16.23
C GLY A 109 1.50 0.45 -16.32
N ARG A 110 1.95 1.08 -17.41
CA ARG A 110 1.74 2.52 -17.67
C ARG A 110 0.27 2.89 -17.79
N GLU A 111 -0.50 2.13 -18.56
CA GLU A 111 -1.95 2.33 -18.72
C GLU A 111 -2.68 2.21 -17.38
N SER A 112 -2.41 1.13 -16.63
CA SER A 112 -3.01 0.93 -15.30
C SER A 112 -2.69 2.08 -14.35
N LEU A 113 -1.47 2.61 -14.39
CA LEU A 113 -1.07 3.74 -13.56
C LEU A 113 -1.80 5.03 -13.96
N ALA A 114 -1.90 5.30 -15.27
CA ALA A 114 -2.63 6.46 -15.79
C ALA A 114 -4.12 6.43 -15.38
N ASP A 115 -4.77 5.27 -15.44
CA ASP A 115 -6.15 5.08 -14.99
C ASP A 115 -6.32 5.37 -13.49
N ILE A 116 -5.40 4.87 -12.66
CA ILE A 116 -5.40 5.12 -11.21
C ILE A 116 -5.25 6.61 -10.94
N ASP A 117 -4.30 7.28 -11.58
CA ASP A 117 -4.07 8.72 -11.43
C ASP A 117 -5.31 9.53 -11.86
N ALA A 118 -6.00 9.10 -12.92
CA ALA A 118 -7.24 9.73 -13.37
C ALA A 118 -8.39 9.55 -12.36
N GLN A 119 -8.49 8.39 -11.70
CA GLN A 119 -9.47 8.15 -10.64
C GLN A 119 -9.14 8.93 -9.36
N GLU A 120 -7.85 9.08 -9.02
CA GLU A 120 -7.42 9.88 -7.88
C GLU A 120 -7.76 11.36 -8.06
N LYS A 121 -7.61 11.93 -9.26
CA LYS A 121 -7.94 13.33 -9.56
C LYS A 121 -9.45 13.67 -9.54
N ARG A 122 -10.32 12.69 -9.74
CA ARG A 122 -11.78 12.89 -9.88
C ARG A 122 -12.54 12.88 -8.55
N ALA A 123 -11.88 12.64 -7.42
CA ALA A 123 -12.54 12.43 -6.14
C ALA A 123 -11.76 13.09 -5.00
#